data_AF-A0A1G1XR46-F1
#
_entry.id   AF-A0A1G1XR46-F1
#
_cell.length_a   1.000
_cell.length_b   1.000
_cell.length_c   1.000
_cell.angle_alpha   90.00
_cell.angle_beta   90.00
_cell.angle_gamma   90.00
#
_symmetry.space_group_name_H-M   'P 1'
#
loop_
_entity.id
_entity.type
_entity.pdbx_description
1 polymer ?
#
loop_
_entity_poly.entity_id
_entity_poly.type
_entity_poly.pdbx_seq_one_letter_code
_entity_poly.pdbx_strand_id
1 'polypeptide(L)'
;MNKENLEKIKKDLLERKEQIEKELNSFAKKDEYVRDNYRSEFPDFGDKEDENAEEIAQYTDNISIEFSLEKTLRDINKALERISDGTYGKCAYCSKEISADRLLARPTSNACVECKEKLTSQ
;
A
#
# COMPACT_ATOMS: atom_id res chain seq x y z
N MET A 1 12.86 -12.05 -15.46
CA MET A 1 12.20 -12.61 -14.25
C MET A 1 11.77 -14.03 -14.55
N ASN A 2 12.03 -15.02 -13.68
CA ASN A 2 11.55 -16.39 -13.89
C ASN A 2 10.12 -16.56 -13.32
N LYS A 3 9.44 -17.64 -13.73
CA LYS A 3 8.06 -17.92 -13.32
C LYS A 3 7.94 -18.16 -11.81
N GLU A 4 8.93 -18.82 -11.22
CA GLU A 4 8.96 -19.14 -9.78
C GLU A 4 8.98 -17.88 -8.90
N ASN A 5 9.88 -16.92 -9.20
CA ASN A 5 9.95 -15.67 -8.44
C ASN A 5 8.69 -14.83 -8.62
N LEU A 6 8.07 -14.86 -9.79
CA LEU A 6 6.83 -14.14 -10.05
C LEU A 6 5.66 -14.67 -9.20
N GLU A 7 5.51 -16.00 -9.12
CA GLU A 7 4.48 -16.63 -8.28
C GLU A 7 4.72 -16.35 -6.79
N LYS A 8 5.99 -16.42 -6.34
CA LYS A 8 6.35 -16.07 -4.96
C LYS A 8 5.98 -14.62 -4.63
N ILE A 9 6.39 -13.67 -5.46
CA ILE A 9 6.07 -12.26 -5.31
C ILE A 9 4.54 -12.03 -5.28
N LYS A 10 3.81 -12.67 -6.19
CA LYS A 10 2.35 -12.56 -6.25
C LYS A 10 1.71 -13.04 -4.95
N LYS A 11 2.17 -14.17 -4.42
CA LYS A 11 1.69 -14.69 -3.14
C LYS A 11 1.97 -13.72 -1.99
N ASP A 12 3.21 -13.24 -1.88
CA ASP A 12 3.62 -12.30 -0.83
C ASP A 12 2.80 -11.00 -0.89
N LEU A 13 2.52 -10.48 -2.10
CA LEU A 13 1.68 -9.30 -2.31
C LEU A 13 0.22 -9.54 -1.89
N LEU A 14 -0.33 -10.72 -2.15
CA LEU A 14 -1.70 -11.08 -1.75
C LEU A 14 -1.84 -11.22 -0.23
N GLU A 15 -0.88 -11.89 0.42
CA GLU A 15 -0.85 -12.01 1.88
C GLU A 15 -0.73 -10.63 2.53
N ARG A 16 0.14 -9.77 1.99
CA ARG A 16 0.30 -8.41 2.51
C ARG A 16 -0.94 -7.55 2.28
N LYS A 17 -1.61 -7.69 1.14
CA LYS A 17 -2.89 -7.03 0.86
C LYS A 17 -3.92 -7.40 1.93
N GLU A 18 -4.12 -8.69 2.18
CA GLU A 18 -5.09 -9.17 3.16
C GLU A 18 -4.77 -8.65 4.57
N GLN A 19 -3.49 -8.62 4.94
CA GLN A 19 -3.06 -8.07 6.22
C GLN A 19 -3.44 -6.59 6.36
N ILE A 20 -3.16 -5.78 5.34
CA ILE A 20 -3.46 -4.34 5.36
C ILE A 20 -4.97 -4.10 5.37
N GLU A 21 -5.74 -4.86 4.59
CA GLU A 21 -7.20 -4.74 4.59
C GLU A 21 -7.80 -5.11 5.97
N LYS A 22 -7.25 -6.11 6.65
CA LYS A 22 -7.64 -6.45 8.04
C LYS A 22 -7.28 -5.35 9.03
N GLU A 23 -6.09 -4.77 8.90
CA GLU A 23 -5.62 -3.68 9.77
C GLU A 23 -6.49 -2.43 9.59
N LEU A 24 -6.75 -2.02 8.34
CA LEU A 24 -7.65 -0.90 8.05
C LEU A 24 -9.07 -1.15 8.59
N ASN A 25 -9.62 -2.35 8.40
CA ASN A 25 -10.97 -2.68 8.88
C ASN A 25 -11.11 -2.70 10.41
N SER A 26 -10.02 -2.66 11.19
CA SER A 26 -10.13 -2.65 12.66
C SER A 26 -10.44 -1.27 13.23
N PHE A 27 -10.20 -0.19 12.47
CA PHE A 27 -10.38 1.19 12.94
C PHE A 27 -10.94 2.15 11.88
N ALA A 28 -11.09 1.69 10.64
CA ALA A 28 -11.60 2.48 9.52
C ALA A 28 -12.61 1.68 8.69
N LYS A 29 -13.54 2.39 8.04
CA LYS A 29 -14.50 1.79 7.11
C LYS A 29 -14.06 2.01 5.68
N LYS A 30 -14.15 0.96 4.87
CA LYS A 30 -13.88 1.05 3.42
C LYS A 30 -14.91 1.96 2.76
N ASP A 31 -14.44 2.86 1.92
CA ASP A 31 -15.27 3.70 1.07
C ASP A 31 -15.94 2.84 -0.02
N GLU A 32 -17.25 3.00 -0.20
CA GLU A 32 -18.03 2.23 -1.17
C GLU A 32 -17.77 2.67 -2.62
N TYR A 33 -17.40 3.93 -2.82
CA TYR A 33 -17.29 4.57 -4.15
C TYR A 33 -15.85 4.77 -4.59
N VAL A 34 -14.91 4.88 -3.65
CA VAL A 34 -13.49 5.11 -3.94
C VAL A 34 -12.67 3.86 -3.63
N ARG A 35 -12.10 3.27 -4.67
CA ARG A 35 -11.25 2.07 -4.52
C ARG A 35 -10.02 2.35 -3.66
N ASP A 36 -9.72 1.41 -2.77
CA ASP A 36 -8.56 1.45 -1.85
C ASP A 36 -8.55 2.69 -0.96
N ASN A 37 -9.73 3.23 -0.66
CA ASN A 37 -9.96 4.34 0.25
C ASN A 37 -10.74 3.83 1.46
N TYR A 38 -10.37 4.34 2.62
CA TYR A 38 -10.95 4.05 3.91
C TYR A 38 -11.31 5.37 4.58
N ARG A 39 -11.95 5.28 5.75
CA ARG A 39 -12.24 6.44 6.58
C ARG A 39 -12.18 6.00 8.03
N SER A 40 -11.22 6.54 8.78
CA SER A 40 -11.11 6.32 10.22
C SER A 40 -12.41 6.66 10.92
N GLU A 41 -12.83 5.78 11.83
CA GLU A 41 -13.96 6.04 12.71
C GLU A 41 -13.49 6.83 13.92
N PHE A 42 -14.34 7.76 14.38
CA PHE A 42 -14.08 8.50 15.61
C PHE A 42 -14.33 7.56 16.80
N PRO A 43 -13.35 7.34 17.70
CA PRO A 43 -13.56 6.52 18.89
C PRO A 43 -14.61 7.12 19.82
N ASP A 44 -15.28 6.29 20.61
CA ASP A 44 -16.25 6.70 21.63
C ASP A 44 -15.92 5.95 22.93
N PHE A 45 -15.26 6.66 23.84
CA PHE A 45 -14.81 6.21 25.15
C PHE A 45 -15.68 6.77 26.27
N GLY A 46 -16.31 7.93 26.05
CA GLY A 46 -17.30 8.50 26.96
C GLY A 46 -17.30 10.03 26.99
N ASP A 47 -18.11 10.60 27.89
CA ASP A 47 -18.38 12.03 27.91
C ASP A 47 -17.42 12.85 28.81
N LYS A 48 -16.40 12.22 29.44
CA LYS A 48 -15.48 12.96 30.33
C LYS A 48 -14.41 13.71 29.53
N GLU A 49 -13.93 14.83 30.07
CA GLU A 49 -12.95 15.69 29.39
C GLU A 49 -11.64 14.95 29.04
N ASP A 50 -11.17 14.07 29.91
CA ASP A 50 -9.99 13.21 29.69
C ASP A 50 -10.24 12.17 28.59
N GLU A 51 -11.40 11.51 28.61
CA GLU A 51 -11.82 10.55 27.57
C GLU A 51 -11.94 11.22 26.19
N ASN A 52 -12.57 12.39 26.10
CA ASN A 52 -12.67 13.18 24.87
C ASN A 52 -11.29 13.58 24.32
N ALA A 53 -10.35 13.94 25.20
CA ALA A 53 -8.99 14.28 24.78
C ALA A 53 -8.26 13.06 24.19
N GLU A 54 -8.46 11.87 24.78
CA GLU A 54 -7.92 10.61 24.27
C GLU A 54 -8.54 10.21 22.92
N GLU A 55 -9.85 10.38 22.73
CA GLU A 55 -10.53 10.12 21.46
C GLU A 55 -9.95 10.95 20.31
N ILE A 56 -9.74 12.26 20.53
CA ILE A 56 -9.16 13.17 19.53
C ILE A 56 -7.73 12.75 19.18
N ALA A 57 -6.93 12.40 20.19
CA ALA A 57 -5.56 11.95 19.99
C ALA A 57 -5.54 10.66 19.15
N GLN A 58 -6.31 9.66 19.54
CA GLN A 58 -6.38 8.39 18.84
C GLN A 58 -6.95 8.53 17.42
N TYR A 59 -7.97 9.37 17.22
CA TYR A 59 -8.50 9.65 15.90
C TYR A 59 -7.45 10.27 14.96
N THR A 60 -6.65 11.20 15.48
CA THR A 60 -5.58 11.86 14.72
C THR A 60 -4.47 10.87 14.34
N ASP A 61 -4.10 9.98 15.26
CA ASP A 61 -3.15 8.90 14.99
C ASP A 61 -3.69 7.94 13.93
N ASN A 62 -4.95 7.51 14.07
CA ASN A 62 -5.62 6.62 13.13
C ASN A 62 -5.64 7.18 11.70
N ILE A 63 -5.94 8.47 11.51
CA ILE A 63 -5.88 9.12 10.18
C ILE A 63 -4.49 8.99 9.54
N SER A 64 -3.44 9.15 10.34
CA SER A 64 -2.06 9.06 9.84
C SER A 64 -1.70 7.63 9.44
N ILE A 65 -2.14 6.64 10.22
CA ILE A 65 -1.95 5.21 9.96
C ILE A 65 -2.75 4.81 8.71
N GLU A 66 -4.02 5.18 8.64
CA GLU A 66 -4.93 4.99 7.50
C GLU A 66 -4.27 5.43 6.19
N PHE A 67 -3.82 6.68 6.11
CA PHE A 67 -3.22 7.23 4.89
C PHE A 67 -2.01 6.43 4.40
N SER A 68 -1.16 5.97 5.33
CA SER A 68 0.02 5.16 5.03
C SER A 68 -0.35 3.76 4.51
N LEU A 69 -1.33 3.12 5.17
CA LEU A 69 -1.83 1.81 4.81
C LEU A 69 -2.54 1.83 3.45
N GLU A 70 -3.39 2.81 3.20
CA GLU A 70 -4.04 2.99 1.90
C GLU A 70 -3.03 3.19 0.77
N LYS A 71 -2.01 4.02 0.98
CA LYS A 71 -0.95 4.23 -0.02
C LYS A 71 -0.26 2.91 -0.35
N THR A 72 0.03 2.11 0.67
CA THR A 72 0.64 0.80 0.52
C THR A 72 -0.30 -0.18 -0.21
N LEU A 73 -1.59 -0.17 0.14
CA LEU A 73 -2.63 -0.99 -0.51
C LEU A 73 -2.76 -0.66 -2.00
N ARG A 74 -2.80 0.65 -2.34
CA ARG A 74 -2.81 1.14 -3.72
C ARG A 74 -1.58 0.66 -4.51
N ASP A 75 -0.40 0.75 -3.90
CA ASP A 75 0.85 0.29 -4.52
C ASP A 75 0.86 -1.23 -4.76
N ILE A 76 0.34 -2.02 -3.82
CA ILE A 76 0.19 -3.47 -3.94
C ILE A 76 -0.81 -3.82 -5.05
N ASN A 77 -1.98 -3.21 -5.05
CA ASN A 77 -3.01 -3.47 -6.06
C ASN A 77 -2.51 -3.13 -7.48
N LYS A 78 -1.81 -2.01 -7.65
CA LYS A 78 -1.15 -1.68 -8.93
C LYS A 78 -0.05 -2.67 -9.33
N ALA A 79 0.64 -3.28 -8.37
CA ALA A 79 1.61 -4.33 -8.65
C ALA A 79 0.91 -5.62 -9.13
N LEU A 80 -0.15 -6.03 -8.43
CA LEU A 80 -0.97 -7.20 -8.80
C LEU A 80 -1.63 -7.04 -10.17
N GLU A 81 -2.14 -5.84 -10.50
CA GLU A 81 -2.67 -5.52 -11.83
C GLU A 81 -1.61 -5.71 -12.91
N ARG A 82 -0.41 -5.15 -12.72
CA ARG A 82 0.71 -5.35 -13.67
C ARG A 82 1.09 -6.82 -13.82
N ILE A 83 0.98 -7.63 -12.76
CA ILE A 83 1.21 -9.08 -12.83
C ILE A 83 0.14 -9.74 -13.69
N SER A 84 -1.13 -9.39 -13.49
CA SER A 84 -2.26 -9.88 -14.28
C SER A 84 -2.13 -9.52 -15.76
N ASP A 85 -1.71 -8.30 -16.06
CA ASP A 85 -1.60 -7.77 -17.42
C ASP A 85 -0.29 -8.18 -18.12
N GLY A 86 0.60 -8.91 -17.43
CA GLY A 86 1.89 -9.33 -17.97
C GLY A 86 2.91 -8.19 -18.18
N THR A 87 2.65 -7.01 -17.60
CA THR A 87 3.54 -5.84 -17.68
C THR A 87 4.47 -5.70 -16.47
N TYR A 88 4.32 -6.57 -15.46
CA TYR A 88 5.14 -6.58 -14.27
C TYR A 88 6.63 -6.77 -14.60
N GLY A 89 7.48 -6.03 -13.89
CA GLY A 89 8.91 -6.02 -14.11
C GLY A 89 9.40 -5.14 -15.26
N LYS A 90 8.52 -4.35 -15.90
CA LYS A 90 8.91 -3.27 -16.81
C LYS A 90 8.82 -1.91 -16.13
N CYS A 91 9.81 -1.06 -16.37
CA CYS A 91 9.84 0.31 -15.86
C CYS A 91 8.76 1.15 -16.54
N ALA A 92 7.94 1.85 -15.76
CA ALA A 92 6.88 2.72 -16.26
C ALA A 92 7.40 3.96 -17.04
N TYR A 93 8.68 4.31 -16.87
CA TYR A 93 9.25 5.55 -17.43
C TYR A 93 10.11 5.33 -18.68
N CYS A 94 10.81 4.19 -18.75
CA CYS A 94 11.73 3.90 -19.85
C CYS A 94 11.47 2.54 -20.52
N SER A 95 10.45 1.81 -20.07
CA SER A 95 10.05 0.49 -20.58
C SER A 95 11.12 -0.61 -20.50
N LYS A 96 12.31 -0.32 -19.97
CA LYS A 96 13.36 -1.32 -19.69
C LYS A 96 12.94 -2.26 -18.56
N GLU A 97 13.56 -3.44 -18.51
CA GLU A 97 13.36 -4.38 -17.42
C GLU A 97 13.87 -3.81 -16.08
N ILE A 98 13.13 -4.07 -15.01
CA ILE A 98 13.53 -3.81 -13.63
C ILE A 98 14.27 -5.06 -13.14
N SER A 99 15.43 -4.86 -12.49
CA SER A 99 16.22 -5.97 -11.97
C SER A 99 15.40 -6.85 -11.01
N ALA A 100 15.61 -8.16 -11.09
CA ALA A 100 14.91 -9.11 -10.24
C ALA A 100 15.17 -8.85 -8.76
N ASP A 101 16.42 -8.56 -8.38
CA ASP A 101 16.81 -8.25 -6.99
C ASP A 101 16.04 -7.06 -6.43
N ARG A 102 15.79 -6.03 -7.26
CA ARG A 102 15.00 -4.87 -6.85
C ARG A 102 13.55 -5.21 -6.60
N LEU A 103 12.96 -6.08 -7.43
CA LEU A 103 11.57 -6.52 -7.27
C LEU A 103 11.42 -7.52 -6.12
N LEU A 104 12.45 -8.31 -5.82
CA LEU A 104 12.48 -9.17 -4.63
C LEU A 104 12.61 -8.33 -3.35
N ALA A 105 13.44 -7.28 -3.37
CA ALA A 105 13.57 -6.36 -2.24
C ALA A 105 12.36 -5.43 -2.08
N ARG A 106 11.76 -4.98 -3.19
CA ARG A 106 10.61 -4.07 -3.20
C ARG A 106 9.62 -4.42 -4.33
N PRO A 107 8.71 -5.37 -4.09
CA PRO A 107 7.75 -5.88 -5.09
C PRO A 107 6.81 -4.84 -5.69
N THR A 108 6.51 -3.76 -4.96
CA THR A 108 5.60 -2.73 -5.48
C THR A 108 6.25 -1.76 -6.47
N SER A 109 7.57 -1.83 -6.67
CA SER A 109 8.32 -0.91 -7.52
C SER A 109 7.82 -0.89 -8.97
N ASN A 110 7.62 0.31 -9.53
CA ASN A 110 7.28 0.51 -10.95
C ASN A 110 8.40 1.21 -11.75
N ALA A 111 9.51 1.56 -11.11
CA ALA A 111 10.64 2.26 -11.72
C ALA A 111 11.93 1.45 -11.55
N CYS A 112 12.77 1.42 -12.59
CA CYS A 112 14.15 0.94 -12.47
C CYS A 112 14.99 1.89 -11.58
N VAL A 113 16.19 1.46 -11.20
CA VAL A 113 17.11 2.25 -10.37
C VAL A 113 17.42 3.59 -11.05
N GLU A 114 17.83 3.56 -12.32
CA GLU A 114 18.20 4.76 -13.09
C GLU A 114 17.07 5.81 -13.13
N CYS A 115 15.84 5.40 -13.42
CA CYS A 115 14.70 6.31 -13.45
C CYS A 115 14.32 6.78 -12.05
N LYS A 116 14.47 5.93 -11.04
CA LYS A 116 14.16 6.32 -9.66
C LYS A 116 15.14 7.37 -9.14
N GLU A 117 16.44 7.21 -9.40
CA GLU A 117 17.47 8.18 -9.00
C GLU A 117 17.16 9.56 -9.56
N LYS A 118 16.87 9.65 -10.87
CA LYS A 118 16.50 10.91 -11.55
C LYS A 118 15.26 11.61 -10.98
N LEU A 119 14.33 10.85 -10.42
CA LEU A 119 13.10 11.38 -9.80
C LEU A 119 13.34 11.90 -8.37
N THR A 120 14.35 11.39 -7.67
CA THR A 120 14.68 11.78 -6.29
C THR A 120 15.82 12.80 -6.19
N SER A 121 16.55 13.01 -7.27
CA SER A 121 17.63 14.00 -7.37
C SER A 121 17.14 15.39 -7.78
N GLN A 122 15.86 15.70 -7.56
CA GLN A 122 15.22 17.01 -7.78
C GLN A 122 14.55 17.44 -6.48
#